data_AF-A0A286TVG6-F1
#
_entry.id   AF-A0A286TVG6-F1
#
_cell.length_a   1.000
_cell.length_b   1.000
_cell.length_c   1.000
_cell.angle_alpha   90.00
_cell.angle_beta   90.00
_cell.angle_gamma   90.00
#
_symmetry.space_group_name_H-M   'P 1'
#
loop_
_entity.id
_entity.type
_entity.pdbx_description
1 polymer ?
#
loop_
_entity_poly.entity_id
_entity_poly.type
_entity_poly.pdbx_seq_one_letter_code
_entity_poly.pdbx_strand_id
1 'polypeptide(L)'
;MSEVVGTGLYEKIKCIVDEARKKVNRVVSSAMVDAYWNIGCLIVEEEQKGEKRAEYGAKLLKTLSVRLSRELGKGFDISNLKRMR
;
A
#
# COMPACT_ATOMS: atom_id res chain seq x y z
N MET A 1 43.35 17.77 16.62
CA MET A 1 42.79 18.78 15.70
C MET A 1 41.97 18.05 14.63
N SER A 2 41.17 17.03 14.99
CA SER A 2 39.80 17.10 15.52
C SER A 2 38.79 17.76 14.56
N GLU A 3 38.23 16.95 13.65
CA GLU A 3 36.78 16.65 13.57
C GLU A 3 35.73 17.78 13.45
N VAL A 4 36.05 18.94 12.84
CA VAL A 4 35.04 20.03 12.68
C VAL A 4 34.61 20.28 11.22
N VAL A 5 35.31 19.71 10.23
CA VAL A 5 34.89 19.80 8.82
C VAL A 5 33.97 18.63 8.49
N GLY A 6 32.69 18.72 8.83
CA GLY A 6 31.76 17.68 8.36
C GLY A 6 30.35 17.75 8.91
N THR A 7 30.16 18.02 10.19
CA THR A 7 28.86 17.80 10.84
C THR A 7 27.76 18.71 10.29
N GLY A 8 28.04 19.99 10.08
CA GLY A 8 27.05 20.93 9.53
C GLY A 8 26.70 20.68 8.05
N LEU A 9 27.66 20.21 7.24
CA LEU A 9 27.41 19.85 5.84
C LEU A 9 26.69 18.51 5.74
N TYR A 10 27.12 17.53 6.53
CA TYR A 10 26.47 16.22 6.66
C TYR A 10 25.00 16.35 7.06
N GLU A 11 24.70 17.12 8.11
CA GLU A 11 23.32 17.32 8.56
C GLU A 11 22.46 18.03 7.50
N LYS A 12 23.02 19.00 6.76
CA LYS A 12 22.31 19.62 5.62
C LYS A 12 21.99 18.62 4.52
N ILE A 13 22.97 17.79 4.11
CA ILE A 13 22.77 16.77 3.07
C ILE A 13 21.74 15.74 3.53
N LYS A 14 21.86 15.25 4.77
CA LYS A 14 20.91 14.32 5.37
C LYS A 14 19.50 14.91 5.41
N CYS A 15 19.35 16.16 5.83
CA CYS A 15 18.05 16.85 5.85
C CYS A 15 17.41 16.92 4.46
N ILE A 16 18.18 17.30 3.42
CA ILE A 16 17.69 17.33 2.03
C ILE A 16 17.18 15.95 1.59
N VAL A 17 17.95 14.89 1.88
CA VAL A 17 17.56 13.51 1.51
C VAL A 17 16.32 13.06 2.28
N ASP A 18 16.23 13.36 3.58
CA ASP A 18 15.09 13.00 4.41
C ASP A 18 13.82 13.74 4.00
N GLU A 19 13.92 15.02 3.65
CA GLU A 19 12.80 15.78 3.09
C GLU A 19 12.34 15.23 1.73
N ALA A 20 13.27 14.89 0.85
CA ALA A 20 12.95 14.27 -0.43
C ALA A 20 12.23 12.93 -0.24
N ARG A 21 12.72 12.07 0.66
CA ARG A 21 12.08 10.80 1.01
C ARG A 21 10.68 11.00 1.59
N LYS A 22 10.51 11.97 2.51
CA LYS A 22 9.18 12.31 3.07
C LYS A 22 8.20 12.73 1.98
N LYS A 23 8.64 13.55 1.03
CA LYS A 23 7.81 13.98 -0.12
C LYS A 23 7.39 12.79 -0.98
N VAL A 24 8.34 11.94 -1.36
CA VAL A 24 8.05 10.72 -2.15
C VAL A 24 7.10 9.81 -1.40
N ASN A 25 7.36 9.54 -0.12
CA ASN A 25 6.50 8.69 0.69
C ASN A 25 5.07 9.23 0.77
N ARG A 26 4.89 10.55 0.86
CA ARG A 26 3.56 11.17 0.87
C ARG A 26 2.82 10.96 -0.44
N VAL A 27 3.49 11.15 -1.57
CA VAL A 27 2.90 10.94 -2.90
C VAL A 27 2.51 9.47 -3.09
N VAL A 28 3.41 8.54 -2.76
CA VAL A 28 3.15 7.11 -2.82
C VAL A 28 1.98 6.73 -1.91
N SER A 29 1.96 7.24 -0.67
CA SER A 29 0.87 6.94 0.28
C SER A 29 -0.48 7.42 -0.25
N SER A 30 -0.54 8.62 -0.83
CA SER A 30 -1.77 9.14 -1.45
C SER A 30 -2.24 8.26 -2.60
N ALA A 31 -1.34 7.93 -3.53
CA ALA A 31 -1.68 7.09 -4.68
C ALA A 31 -2.13 5.68 -4.26
N MET A 32 -1.53 5.13 -3.19
CA MET A 32 -1.92 3.82 -2.67
C MET A 32 -3.30 3.85 -2.02
N VAL A 33 -3.69 4.93 -1.33
CA VAL A 33 -5.06 5.08 -0.80
C VAL A 33 -6.08 5.06 -1.93
N ASP A 34 -5.84 5.80 -3.01
CA ASP A 34 -6.72 5.82 -4.18
C ASP A 34 -6.80 4.43 -4.84
N ALA A 35 -5.67 3.74 -4.98
CA ALA A 35 -5.63 2.38 -5.51
C ALA A 35 -6.43 1.39 -4.65
N TYR A 36 -6.28 1.45 -3.33
CA TYR A 36 -7.00 0.60 -2.39
C TYR A 36 -8.51 0.84 -2.43
N TRP A 37 -8.94 2.10 -2.54
CA TRP A 37 -10.36 2.43 -2.75
C TRP A 37 -10.91 1.80 -4.03
N ASN A 38 -10.22 1.98 -5.15
CA ASN A 38 -10.65 1.42 -6.43
C ASN A 38 -10.71 -0.13 -6.42
N ILE A 39 -9.75 -0.78 -5.74
CA ILE A 39 -9.78 -2.23 -5.54
C ILE A 39 -11.03 -2.63 -4.74
N GLY A 40 -11.36 -1.90 -3.68
CA GLY A 40 -12.58 -2.11 -2.89
C GLY A 40 -13.84 -2.06 -3.74
N CYS A 41 -13.99 -1.01 -4.55
CA CYS A 41 -15.11 -0.88 -5.49
C CYS A 41 -15.24 -2.10 -6.41
N LEU A 42 -14.14 -2.53 -7.03
CA LEU A 42 -14.14 -3.71 -7.92
C LEU A 42 -14.55 -5.00 -7.18
N ILE A 43 -14.10 -5.19 -5.93
CA ILE A 43 -14.49 -6.35 -5.13
C ILE A 43 -16.00 -6.32 -4.85
N VAL A 44 -16.54 -5.17 -4.42
CA VAL A 44 -17.97 -5.02 -4.11
C VAL A 44 -18.83 -5.27 -5.36
N GLU A 45 -18.46 -4.70 -6.51
CA GLU A 45 -19.15 -4.91 -7.78
C GLU A 45 -19.19 -6.39 -8.18
N GLU A 46 -18.08 -7.10 -8.00
CA GLU A 46 -17.98 -8.51 -8.35
C GLU A 46 -18.78 -9.40 -7.38
N GLU A 47 -18.82 -9.06 -6.09
CA GLU A 47 -19.68 -9.73 -5.11
C GLU A 47 -21.17 -9.53 -5.38
N GLN A 48 -21.57 -8.37 -5.91
CA GLN A 48 -22.97 -8.10 -6.27
C GLN A 48 -23.43 -8.92 -7.48
N LYS A 49 -22.54 -9.27 -8.42
CA LYS A 49 -22.84 -10.10 -9.59
C LYS A 49 -22.98 -11.60 -9.25
N GLY A 50 -22.35 -12.08 -8.18
CA GLY A 50 -22.26 -13.51 -7.84
C GLY A 50 -23.39 -14.08 -6.97
N GLU A 51 -24.49 -13.35 -6.78
CA GLU A 51 -25.42 -13.47 -5.63
C GLU A 51 -24.71 -13.20 -4.29
N LYS A 52 -25.30 -12.37 -3.43
CA LYS A 52 -24.77 -11.90 -2.13
C LYS A 52 -24.61 -13.01 -1.07
N ARG A 53 -23.98 -14.13 -1.40
CA ARG A 53 -23.68 -15.21 -0.44
C ARG A 53 -22.35 -14.90 0.22
N ALA A 54 -22.36 -14.85 1.55
CA ALA A 54 -21.16 -14.64 2.36
C ALA A 54 -20.05 -15.64 2.01
N GLU A 55 -20.42 -16.86 1.62
CA GLU A 55 -19.49 -17.92 1.20
C GLU A 55 -18.78 -17.60 -0.13
N TYR A 56 -19.49 -16.96 -1.09
CA TYR A 56 -18.89 -16.55 -2.37
C TYR A 56 -17.85 -15.45 -2.16
N GLY A 57 -18.19 -14.40 -1.41
CA GLY A 57 -17.26 -13.31 -1.09
C GLY A 57 -16.02 -13.80 -0.33
N ALA A 58 -16.19 -14.75 0.60
CA ALA A 58 -15.07 -15.37 1.30
C ALA A 58 -14.13 -16.14 0.35
N LYS A 59 -14.68 -16.87 -0.62
CA LYS A 59 -13.90 -17.60 -1.64
C LYS A 59 -13.20 -16.66 -2.62
N LEU A 60 -13.86 -15.57 -3.02
CA LEU A 60 -13.30 -14.53 -3.88
C LEU A 60 -12.08 -13.90 -3.22
N LEU A 61 -12.23 -13.40 -1.99
CA LEU A 61 -11.13 -12.76 -1.25
C LEU A 61 -9.95 -13.71 -1.01
N LYS A 62 -10.22 -14.98 -0.71
CA LYS A 62 -9.16 -15.99 -0.59
C LYS A 62 -8.39 -16.15 -1.90
N THR A 63 -9.09 -16.27 -3.02
CA THR A 63 -8.48 -16.42 -4.35
C THR A 63 -7.65 -15.21 -4.73
N LEU A 64 -8.19 -14.01 -4.55
CA LEU A 64 -7.49 -12.75 -4.79
C LEU A 64 -6.24 -12.64 -3.92
N SER A 65 -6.33 -12.97 -2.63
CA SER A 65 -5.20 -12.83 -1.72
C SER A 65 -4.00 -13.68 -2.12
N VAL A 66 -4.23 -14.93 -2.52
CA VAL A 66 -3.16 -15.85 -2.94
C VAL A 66 -2.49 -15.35 -4.21
N ARG A 67 -3.28 -14.91 -5.19
CA ARG A 67 -2.75 -14.49 -6.49
C ARG A 67 -2.03 -13.15 -6.39
N LEU A 68 -2.66 -12.15 -5.78
CA LEU A 68 -2.08 -10.82 -5.62
C LEU A 68 -0.86 -10.84 -4.71
N SER A 69 -0.85 -11.63 -3.63
CA SER A 69 0.34 -11.73 -2.78
C SER A 69 1.51 -12.41 -3.48
N ARG A 70 1.23 -13.32 -4.43
CA ARG A 70 2.27 -13.97 -5.24
C ARG A 70 2.84 -13.05 -6.31
N GLU A 71 1.99 -12.27 -6.98
CA GLU A 71 2.39 -11.41 -8.11
C GLU A 71 2.92 -10.05 -7.64
N LEU A 72 2.32 -9.45 -6.62
CA LEU A 72 2.59 -8.08 -6.16
C LEU A 72 3.26 -8.01 -4.78
N GLY A 73 3.31 -9.14 -4.05
CA GLY A 73 3.98 -9.23 -2.76
C GLY A 73 3.11 -8.80 -1.56
N LYS A 74 3.77 -8.25 -0.53
CA LYS A 74 3.12 -7.91 0.74
C LYS A 74 2.09 -6.80 0.57
N GLY A 75 0.98 -6.88 1.31
CA GLY A 75 -0.09 -5.88 1.29
C GLY A 75 -1.43 -6.40 0.78
N PHE A 76 -1.45 -7.57 0.12
CA PHE A 76 -2.66 -8.14 -0.50
C PHE A 76 -3.16 -9.41 0.19
N ASP A 77 -2.97 -9.52 1.50
CA ASP A 77 -3.58 -10.61 2.27
C ASP A 77 -5.10 -10.42 2.42
N ILE A 78 -5.78 -11.47 2.88
CA ILE A 78 -7.24 -11.47 3.05
C ILE A 78 -7.69 -10.31 3.96
N SER A 79 -6.96 -10.01 5.03
CA SER A 79 -7.33 -8.98 5.99
C SER A 79 -7.24 -7.58 5.38
N ASN A 80 -6.21 -7.32 4.56
CA ASN A 80 -6.08 -6.07 3.85
C ASN A 80 -7.13 -5.92 2.75
N LEU A 81 -7.40 -6.97 1.96
CA LEU A 81 -8.47 -6.91 0.95
C LEU A 81 -9.84 -6.67 1.59
N LYS A 82 -10.10 -7.24 2.78
CA LYS A 82 -11.30 -6.95 3.58
C LYS A 82 -11.38 -5.52 4.10
N ARG A 83 -10.25 -4.83 4.27
CA ARG A 83 -10.20 -3.41 4.68
C ARG A 83 -10.36 -2.47 3.48
N MET A 84 -10.03 -2.94 2.28
CA MET A 84 -10.21 -2.20 1.03
C MET A 84 -11.68 -2.18 0.59
N ARG A 85 -12.37 -3.31 0.76
CA ARG A 85 -13.80 -3.50 0.50
C ARG A 85 -14.66 -2.88 1.59
#